data_AF-A0A355C9V1-F1
#
_entry.id   AF-A0A355C9V1-F1
#
_cell.length_a   1.000
_cell.length_b   1.000
_cell.length_c   1.000
_cell.angle_alpha   90.00
_cell.angle_beta   90.00
_cell.angle_gamma   90.00
#
_symmetry.space_group_name_H-M   'P 1'
#
loop_
_entity.id
_entity.type
_entity.pdbx_description
1 polymer ?
#
loop_
_entity_poly.entity_id
_entity_poly.type
_entity_poly.pdbx_seq_one_letter_code
_entity_poly.pdbx_strand_id
1 'polypeptide(L)' 'PQSFKDFLGLDRNDYISITSFTHHPFYASFPLEVPDNWRWANSYNLPVDEMMAAIDNAIMKGYTVAWA' A
#
# COMPACT_ATOMS: atom_id res chain seq x y z
N PRO A 1 -6.26 5.61 25.05
CA PRO A 1 -6.01 5.43 23.60
C PRO A 1 -5.21 4.17 23.27
N GLN A 2 -4.09 3.91 23.96
CA GLN A 2 -3.24 2.75 23.69
C GLN A 2 -3.98 1.41 23.92
N SER A 3 -4.66 1.26 25.06
CA SER A 3 -5.46 0.06 25.34
C SER A 3 -6.57 -0.21 24.32
N PHE A 4 -7.14 0.83 23.71
CA PHE A 4 -8.14 0.69 22.65
C PHE A 4 -7.51 0.25 21.33
N LYS A 5 -6.32 0.78 20.97
CA LYS A 5 -5.55 0.29 19.82
C LYS A 5 -5.26 -1.20 19.98
N ASP A 6 -4.81 -1.62 21.16
CA ASP A 6 -4.45 -3.01 21.43
C ASP A 6 -5.69 -3.92 21.38
N PHE A 7 -6.85 -3.44 21.83
CA PHE A 7 -8.14 -4.14 21.72
C PHE A 7 -8.58 -4.38 20.27
N LEU A 8 -8.31 -3.45 19.34
CA LEU A 8 -8.68 -3.59 17.93
C LEU A 8 -7.86 -4.66 17.20
N GLY A 9 -6.68 -5.04 17.72
CA GLY A 9 -5.83 -6.06 17.12
C GLY A 9 -5.25 -5.70 15.75
N LEU A 10 -5.25 -4.42 15.37
CA LEU A 10 -4.70 -3.95 14.09
C LEU A 10 -3.17 -3.77 14.20
N ASP A 11 -2.41 -4.55 13.44
CA ASP A 11 -0.98 -4.33 13.24
C ASP A 11 -0.72 -3.61 11.92
N ARG A 12 0.02 -2.50 12.00
CA ARG A 12 0.44 -1.74 10.81
C ARG A 12 1.38 -2.55 9.90
N ASN A 13 2.08 -3.54 10.44
CA ASN A 13 3.04 -4.36 9.68
C ASN A 13 2.35 -5.36 8.75
N ASP A 14 1.04 -5.59 8.93
CA ASP A 14 0.24 -6.46 8.07
C ASP A 14 -0.21 -5.78 6.76
N TYR A 15 0.08 -4.47 6.61
CA TYR A 15 -0.32 -3.67 5.45
C TYR A 15 0.88 -3.18 4.65
N ILE A 16 0.72 -3.14 3.33
CA ILE A 16 1.70 -2.60 2.38
C ILE A 16 1.04 -1.58 1.46
N SER A 17 1.79 -0.54 1.09
CA SER A 17 1.41 0.41 0.03
C SER A 17 2.02 -0.04 -1.29
N ILE A 18 1.21 -0.12 -2.35
CA ILE A 18 1.66 -0.44 -3.71
C ILE A 18 1.34 0.70 -4.65
N THR A 19 2.14 0.87 -5.70
CA THR A 19 1.96 1.89 -6.73
C THR A 19 2.45 1.39 -8.09
N SER A 20 2.24 2.17 -9.15
CA SER A 20 2.65 1.83 -10.51
C SER A 20 3.04 3.08 -11.29
N PHE A 21 4.33 3.40 -11.30
CA PHE A 21 4.89 4.50 -12.11
C PHE A 21 6.20 4.12 -12.80
N THR A 22 6.50 4.81 -13.90
CA THR A 22 7.66 4.52 -14.77
C THR A 22 8.88 5.38 -14.47
N HIS A 23 8.79 6.42 -13.63
CA HIS A 23 9.93 7.27 -13.25
C HIS A 23 10.84 6.65 -12.19
N HIS A 24 10.43 5.53 -11.59
CA HIS A 24 11.26 4.67 -10.74
C HIS A 24 11.27 3.24 -11.28
N PRO A 25 12.32 2.44 -10.98
CA PRO A 25 12.34 1.02 -11.33
C PRO A 25 11.14 0.26 -10.73
N PHE A 26 10.61 -0.70 -11.48
CA PHE A 26 9.67 -1.67 -10.93
C PHE A 26 10.37 -2.59 -9.93
N TYR A 27 9.57 -3.18 -9.04
CA TYR A 27 10.00 -4.08 -7.96
C TYR A 27 10.91 -3.43 -6.91
N ALA A 28 10.90 -2.10 -6.85
CA ALA A 28 11.59 -1.29 -5.85
C ALA A 28 10.60 -0.41 -5.08
N SER A 29 10.97 -0.07 -3.85
CA SER A 29 10.20 0.83 -3.00
C SER A 29 10.69 2.27 -3.15
N PHE A 30 9.78 3.22 -3.33
CA PHE A 30 10.10 4.65 -3.31
C PHE A 30 8.98 5.44 -2.64
N PRO A 31 9.28 6.61 -2.04
CA PRO A 31 8.26 7.48 -1.49
C PRO A 31 7.57 8.26 -2.60
N LEU A 32 6.24 8.20 -2.67
CA LEU A 32 5.48 9.01 -3.63
C LEU A 32 5.72 10.50 -3.36
N GLU A 33 6.14 11.24 -4.38
CA GLU A 33 6.54 12.65 -4.30
C GLU A 33 5.33 13.60 -4.31
N VAL A 34 4.40 13.40 -3.36
CA VAL A 34 3.20 14.23 -3.18
C VAL A 34 3.25 14.96 -1.84
N PRO A 35 2.67 16.17 -1.72
CA PRO A 35 2.72 16.97 -0.50
C PRO A 35 2.14 16.25 0.74
N ASP A 36 1.09 15.44 0.55
CA ASP A 36 0.44 14.70 1.62
C ASP A 36 1.30 13.55 2.17
N ASN A 37 2.28 13.07 1.38
CA ASN A 37 3.30 12.11 1.84
C ASN A 37 4.49 12.83 2.50
N TRP A 38 4.23 13.81 3.35
CA TRP A 38 5.24 14.56 4.10
C TRP A 38 6.10 13.67 5.02
N ARG A 39 5.66 12.44 5.29
CA ARG A 39 6.41 11.41 6.04
C ARG A 39 7.44 10.66 5.19
N TRP A 40 7.41 10.83 3.87
CA TRP A 40 8.24 10.08 2.93
C TRP A 40 8.09 8.56 3.11
N ALA A 41 6.85 8.10 3.31
CA ALA A 41 6.55 6.68 3.41
C ALA A 41 6.65 6.04 2.02
N ASN A 42 7.20 4.82 1.97
CA ASN A 42 7.44 4.11 0.74
C ASN A 42 6.21 3.36 0.22
N SER A 43 6.06 3.34 -1.09
CA SER A 43 5.16 2.46 -1.84
C SER A 43 5.98 1.52 -2.71
N TYR A 44 5.57 0.25 -2.79
CA TYR A 44 6.22 -0.76 -3.63
C TYR A 44 5.74 -0.63 -5.07
N ASN A 45 6.66 -0.43 -6.01
CA ASN A 45 6.34 -0.16 -7.40
C ASN A 45 6.14 -1.45 -8.20
N LEU A 46 4.99 -1.63 -8.82
CA LEU A 46 4.64 -2.76 -9.68
C LEU A 46 4.28 -2.28 -11.09
N PRO A 47 4.47 -3.11 -12.13
CA PRO A 47 3.81 -2.88 -13.41
C PRO A 47 2.29 -2.80 -13.22
N VAL A 48 1.62 -1.97 -14.03
CA VAL A 48 0.17 -1.69 -13.87
C VAL A 48 -0.68 -2.96 -13.90
N ASP A 49 -0.37 -3.92 -14.79
CA ASP A 49 -1.11 -5.17 -14.89
C ASP A 49 -0.99 -6.03 -13.63
N GLU A 50 0.18 -6.04 -12.98
CA GLU A 50 0.42 -6.76 -11.73
C GLU A 50 -0.25 -6.07 -10.54
N MET A 51 -0.25 -4.73 -10.51
CA MET A 51 -0.98 -3.96 -9.50
C MET A 51 -2.48 -4.24 -9.57
N MET A 52 -3.06 -4.26 -10.78
CA MET A 52 -4.47 -4.60 -10.98
C MET A 52 -4.77 -6.05 -10.58
N ALA A 53 -3.90 -7.00 -10.95
CA ALA A 53 -4.05 -8.39 -10.53
C ALA A 53 -3.99 -8.57 -9.00
N ALA A 54 -3.14 -7.79 -8.31
CA ALA A 54 -3.07 -7.79 -6.85
C ALA A 54 -4.36 -7.26 -6.20
N ILE A 55 -4.93 -6.18 -6.75
CA ILE A 55 -6.23 -5.61 -6.31
C ILE A 55 -7.36 -6.62 -6.51
N ASP A 56 -7.47 -7.22 -7.69
CA ASP A 56 -8.50 -8.22 -7.99
C ASP A 56 -8.36 -9.44 -7.05
N ASN A 57 -7.14 -9.94 -6.85
CA ASN A 57 -6.89 -11.04 -5.91
C ASN A 57 -7.27 -10.66 -4.46
N ALA A 58 -7.05 -9.42 -4.02
CA ALA A 58 -7.46 -8.98 -2.70
C ALA A 58 -8.98 -9.02 -2.54
N ILE A 59 -9.71 -8.46 -3.51
CA ILE A 59 -11.19 -8.45 -3.52
C ILE A 59 -11.74 -9.88 -3.57
N MET A 60 -11.21 -10.72 -4.44
CA MET A 60 -11.65 -12.12 -4.58
C MET A 60 -11.39 -12.97 -3.33
N LYS A 61 -10.44 -12.56 -2.48
CA LYS A 61 -10.15 -13.19 -1.18
C LYS A 61 -10.90 -12.55 0.00
N GLY A 62 -11.82 -11.61 -0.27
CA GLY A 62 -12.66 -10.98 0.75
C GLY A 62 -12.00 -9.81 1.48
N TYR A 63 -10.88 -9.29 0.96
CA TYR A 63 -10.25 -8.08 1.47
C TYR A 63 -10.79 -6.85 0.76
N THR A 64 -10.70 -5.69 1.42
CA THR A 64 -10.93 -4.38 0.80
C THR A 64 -9.59 -3.71 0.47
N VAL A 65 -9.63 -2.67 -0.36
CA VAL A 65 -8.44 -1.90 -0.76
C VAL A 65 -8.64 -0.44 -0.36
N ALA A 66 -7.63 0.15 0.28
CA ALA A 66 -7.56 1.60 0.47
C ALA A 66 -7.10 2.22 -0.86
N TRP A 67 -7.99 2.96 -1.53
CA TRP A 67 -7.80 3.46 -2.89
C TRP A 67 -7.70 5.00 -2.90
N ALA A 68 -6.74 5.54 -3.66
CA ALA A 68 -6.43 6.97 -3.78
C ALA A 68 -5.90 7.31 -5.17
#